data_AF-A0A949BN08-F1
#
_entry.id   AF-A0A949BN08-F1
#
_cell.length_a   1.000
_cell.length_b   1.000
_cell.length_c   1.000
_cell.angle_alpha   90.00
_cell.angle_beta   90.00
_cell.angle_gamma   90.00
#
_symmetry.space_group_name_H-M   'P 1'
#
loop_
_entity.id
_entity.type
_entity.pdbx_description
1 polymer ?
#
loop_
_entity_poly.entity_id
_entity_poly.type
_entity_poly.pdbx_seq_one_letter_code
_entity_poly.pdbx_strand_id
1 'polypeptide(L)'
;MPGIANLSIVEFQERINRFDQRYVNDWNGWLNTQPNVRAAQLGIVLRRWQACRPNRMRRIQAEQQHAAPYLEDLITQAAQYLQILQNFDIRDNASFTPQNCNSLVQLWGIFQNLSYHGRTRNGLAGVVGISKAVLLLTDGRVGPAFDSKVRGHLGLGNVASANQWINALCTASRDIQAFEANNQTTLQQAVPQPFAGLQSGRIYDMALGPGG
;
A
#
# COMPACT_ATOMS: atom_id res chain seq x y z
N MET A 1 -12.28 17.85 6.07
CA MET A 1 -10.98 17.16 5.96
C MET A 1 -10.88 16.56 4.57
N PRO A 2 -9.73 16.65 3.89
CA PRO A 2 -9.60 16.12 2.54
C PRO A 2 -9.35 14.59 2.61
N GLY A 3 -10.08 13.81 1.81
CA GLY A 3 -10.04 12.34 1.81
C GLY A 3 -11.45 11.76 1.67
N ILE A 4 -11.83 10.89 2.62
CA ILE A 4 -13.19 10.35 2.78
C ILE A 4 -13.94 10.89 4.01
N ALA A 5 -13.29 11.63 4.91
CA ALA A 5 -13.87 12.03 6.21
C ALA A 5 -15.28 12.62 6.14
N ASN A 6 -15.57 13.39 5.09
CA ASN A 6 -16.84 14.10 4.92
C ASN A 6 -17.80 13.42 3.93
N LEU A 7 -17.49 12.22 3.44
CA LEU A 7 -18.37 11.50 2.52
C LEU A 7 -19.51 10.84 3.30
N SER A 8 -20.69 10.80 2.68
CA SER A 8 -21.74 9.84 3.04
C SER A 8 -21.33 8.41 2.69
N ILE A 9 -22.01 7.42 3.28
CA ILE A 9 -21.82 6.00 2.94
C ILE A 9 -22.04 5.76 1.43
N VAL A 10 -23.04 6.40 0.82
CA VAL A 10 -23.35 6.25 -0.61
C VAL A 10 -22.19 6.75 -1.47
N GLU A 11 -21.68 7.96 -1.21
CA GLU A 11 -20.55 8.51 -1.97
C GLU A 11 -19.28 7.67 -1.79
N PHE A 12 -19.04 7.16 -0.59
CA PHE A 12 -17.93 6.24 -0.32
C PHE A 12 -18.05 4.95 -1.13
N GLN A 13 -19.22 4.31 -1.14
CA GLN A 13 -19.48 3.10 -1.92
C GLN A 13 -19.36 3.34 -3.43
N GLU A 14 -19.85 4.48 -3.92
CA GLU A 14 -19.68 4.87 -5.33
C GLU A 14 -18.21 4.98 -5.73
N ARG A 15 -17.36 5.58 -4.87
CA ARG A 15 -15.92 5.66 -5.15
C ARG A 15 -15.28 4.28 -5.22
N ILE A 16 -15.63 3.38 -4.31
CA ILE A 16 -15.11 2.00 -4.32
C ILE A 16 -15.59 1.24 -5.57
N ASN A 17 -16.86 1.36 -5.94
CA ASN A 17 -17.41 0.68 -7.11
C ASN A 17 -16.83 1.19 -8.44
N ARG A 18 -16.37 2.45 -8.50
CA ARG A 18 -15.67 3.01 -9.67
C ARG A 18 -14.19 2.66 -9.72
N PHE A 19 -13.63 2.01 -8.70
CA PHE A 19 -12.21 1.68 -8.68
C PHE A 19 -11.83 0.81 -9.89
N ASP A 20 -10.71 1.12 -10.54
CA ASP A 20 -10.33 0.49 -11.82
C ASP A 20 -10.22 -1.05 -11.67
N GLN A 21 -11.07 -1.75 -12.43
CA GLN A 21 -11.22 -3.22 -12.38
C GLN A 21 -9.91 -3.97 -12.66
N ARG A 22 -8.96 -3.37 -13.39
CA ARG A 22 -7.64 -3.98 -13.61
C ARG A 22 -6.88 -4.14 -12.30
N TYR A 23 -6.95 -3.16 -11.40
CA TYR A 23 -6.32 -3.23 -10.09
C TYR A 23 -7.04 -4.21 -9.16
N VAL A 24 -8.36 -4.36 -9.30
CA VAL A 24 -9.12 -5.41 -8.59
C VAL A 24 -8.68 -6.80 -9.04
N ASN A 25 -8.56 -7.00 -10.35
CA ASN A 25 -8.13 -8.29 -10.91
C ASN A 25 -6.69 -8.63 -10.53
N ASP A 26 -5.76 -7.66 -10.58
CA ASP A 26 -4.38 -7.84 -10.12
C ASP A 26 -4.33 -8.19 -8.63
N TRP A 27 -5.17 -7.57 -7.80
CA TRP A 27 -5.28 -7.86 -6.37
C TRP A 27 -5.81 -9.27 -6.09
N ASN A 28 -6.87 -9.67 -6.78
CA ASN A 28 -7.42 -11.03 -6.65
C ASN A 28 -6.39 -12.08 -7.11
N GLY A 29 -5.66 -11.80 -8.19
CA GLY A 29 -4.53 -12.65 -8.61
C GLY A 29 -3.47 -12.77 -7.52
N TRP A 30 -3.09 -11.64 -6.89
CA TRP A 30 -2.15 -11.62 -5.76
C TRP A 30 -2.62 -12.47 -4.58
N LEU A 31 -3.85 -12.29 -4.10
CA LEU A 31 -4.37 -13.04 -2.94
C LEU A 31 -4.40 -14.55 -3.17
N ASN A 32 -4.65 -14.98 -4.41
CA ASN A 32 -4.68 -16.41 -4.79
C ASN A 32 -3.30 -16.99 -5.14
N THR A 33 -2.22 -16.22 -4.96
CA THR A 33 -0.87 -16.64 -5.33
C THR A 33 -0.26 -17.57 -4.30
N GLN A 34 0.21 -18.72 -4.78
CA GLN A 34 0.91 -19.71 -3.96
C GLN A 34 2.24 -19.17 -3.40
N PRO A 35 2.64 -19.55 -2.17
CA PRO A 35 3.83 -18.98 -1.52
C PRO A 35 5.12 -19.08 -2.34
N ASN A 36 5.34 -20.20 -3.03
CA ASN A 36 6.56 -20.48 -3.79
C ASN A 36 6.74 -19.60 -5.05
N VAL A 37 5.68 -18.96 -5.55
CA VAL A 37 5.74 -18.06 -6.73
C VAL A 37 5.44 -16.60 -6.38
N ARG A 38 5.33 -16.29 -5.08
CA ARG A 38 4.88 -14.98 -4.60
C ARG A 38 5.83 -13.84 -4.97
N ALA A 39 7.14 -14.08 -5.00
CA ALA A 39 8.12 -13.10 -5.47
C ALA A 39 7.93 -12.71 -6.95
N ALA A 40 7.70 -13.71 -7.82
CA ALA A 40 7.45 -13.50 -9.24
C ALA A 40 6.15 -12.70 -9.44
N GLN A 41 5.07 -13.07 -8.74
CA GLN A 41 3.81 -12.36 -8.83
C GLN A 41 3.92 -10.93 -8.31
N LEU A 42 4.61 -10.69 -7.18
CA LEU A 42 4.86 -9.35 -6.65
C LEU A 42 5.50 -8.47 -7.72
N GLY A 43 6.51 -9.00 -8.41
CA GLY A 43 7.14 -8.34 -9.55
C GLY A 43 6.17 -7.99 -10.67
N ILE A 44 5.30 -8.93 -11.06
CA ILE A 44 4.30 -8.72 -12.12
C ILE A 44 3.34 -7.59 -11.75
N VAL A 45 2.73 -7.66 -10.57
CA VAL A 45 1.73 -6.70 -10.10
C VAL A 45 2.35 -5.30 -9.98
N LEU A 46 3.48 -5.17 -9.29
CA LEU A 46 4.13 -3.87 -9.09
C LEU A 46 4.58 -3.22 -10.41
N ARG A 47 4.98 -4.00 -11.42
CA ARG A 47 5.30 -3.48 -12.74
C ARG A 47 4.06 -2.98 -13.49
N ARG A 48 2.95 -3.73 -13.46
CA ARG A 48 1.66 -3.29 -14.02
C ARG A 48 1.19 -1.99 -13.36
N TRP A 49 1.37 -1.89 -12.05
CA TRP A 49 1.03 -0.70 -11.26
C TRP A 49 2.07 0.41 -11.35
N GLN A 50 3.11 0.25 -12.17
CA GLN A 50 4.16 1.23 -12.42
C GLN A 50 4.87 1.72 -11.14
N ALA A 51 5.00 0.83 -10.15
CA ALA A 51 5.39 1.17 -8.78
C ALA A 51 6.74 1.90 -8.66
N CYS A 52 7.70 1.58 -9.52
CA CYS A 52 9.06 2.13 -9.46
C CYS A 52 9.37 3.18 -10.53
N ARG A 53 8.42 3.60 -11.37
CA ARG A 53 8.72 4.55 -12.46
C ARG A 53 9.27 5.90 -11.91
N PRO A 54 10.22 6.54 -12.62
CA PRO A 54 10.83 6.13 -13.89
C PRO A 54 11.97 5.10 -13.74
N ASN A 55 12.31 4.69 -12.51
CA ASN A 55 13.39 3.75 -12.25
C ASN A 55 13.01 2.32 -12.65
N ARG A 56 14.04 1.51 -12.90
CA ARG A 56 13.89 0.09 -13.24
C ARG A 56 13.71 -0.74 -11.98
N MET A 57 12.60 -1.45 -11.91
CA MET A 57 12.29 -2.36 -10.80
C MET A 57 13.15 -3.62 -10.88
N ARG A 58 13.58 -4.12 -9.71
CA ARG A 58 14.28 -5.40 -9.54
C ARG A 58 13.42 -6.58 -9.97
N ARG A 59 14.10 -7.68 -10.28
CA ARG A 59 13.62 -8.94 -10.82
C ARG A 59 13.87 -10.08 -9.84
N ILE A 60 13.22 -11.20 -10.11
CA ILE A 60 13.51 -12.45 -9.43
C ILE A 60 14.88 -13.00 -9.85
N GLN A 61 15.47 -13.86 -9.03
CA GLN A 61 16.79 -14.44 -9.30
C GLN A 61 16.81 -15.20 -10.63
N ALA A 62 15.72 -15.92 -10.95
CA ALA A 62 15.62 -16.71 -12.19
C ALA A 62 15.70 -15.86 -13.47
N GLU A 63 15.40 -14.55 -13.41
CA GLU A 63 15.52 -13.65 -14.57
C GLU A 63 16.98 -13.16 -14.80
N GLN A 64 17.85 -13.20 -13.77
CA GLN A 64 19.29 -12.81 -13.81
C GLN A 64 19.63 -11.49 -14.54
N GLN A 65 18.76 -10.47 -14.47
CA GLN A 65 18.94 -9.21 -15.22
C GLN A 65 19.79 -8.14 -14.51
N HIS A 66 20.17 -8.38 -13.25
CA HIS A 66 20.96 -7.46 -12.43
C HIS A 66 21.59 -8.20 -11.25
N ALA A 67 22.56 -7.57 -10.59
CA ALA A 67 23.14 -8.09 -9.36
C ALA A 67 22.12 -8.07 -8.19
N ALA A 68 22.32 -8.96 -7.23
CA ALA A 68 21.57 -9.01 -5.98
C ALA A 68 21.53 -7.62 -5.28
N PRO A 69 20.52 -7.34 -4.42
CA PRO A 69 19.41 -8.23 -4.06
C PRO A 69 18.41 -8.46 -5.21
N TYR A 70 17.73 -9.60 -5.17
CA TYR A 70 16.56 -9.93 -5.99
C TYR A 70 15.27 -9.72 -5.19
N LEU A 71 14.11 -9.91 -5.81
CA LEU A 71 12.81 -9.73 -5.12
C LEU A 71 12.65 -10.71 -3.95
N GLU A 72 13.14 -11.94 -4.10
CA GLU A 72 13.18 -12.97 -3.06
C GLU A 72 13.98 -12.51 -1.84
N ASP A 73 15.14 -11.87 -2.07
CA ASP A 73 15.99 -11.35 -1.01
C ASP A 73 15.27 -10.25 -0.22
N LEU A 74 14.59 -9.33 -0.92
CA LEU A 74 13.84 -8.25 -0.27
C LEU A 74 12.66 -8.79 0.56
N ILE A 75 11.92 -9.77 0.04
CA ILE A 75 10.82 -10.42 0.78
C ILE A 75 11.37 -11.15 2.01
N THR A 76 12.49 -11.87 1.86
CA THR A 76 13.14 -12.59 2.96
C THR A 76 13.58 -11.63 4.06
N GLN A 77 14.21 -10.51 3.71
CA GLN A 77 14.59 -9.47 4.67
C GLN A 77 13.37 -8.83 5.37
N ALA A 78 12.26 -8.70 4.66
CA ALA A 78 11.03 -8.09 5.18
C ALA A 78 10.23 -9.01 6.12
N ALA A 79 10.44 -10.33 6.07
CA ALA A 79 9.57 -11.32 6.70
C ALA A 79 9.28 -11.06 8.18
N GLN A 80 10.32 -10.77 8.99
CA GLN A 80 10.15 -10.49 10.42
C GLN A 80 9.30 -9.24 10.69
N TYR A 81 9.44 -8.20 9.86
CA TYR A 81 8.71 -6.94 10.05
C TYR A 81 7.27 -7.06 9.56
N LEU A 82 7.03 -7.85 8.51
CA LEU A 82 5.68 -8.23 8.08
C LEU A 82 4.96 -9.03 9.16
N GLN A 83 5.67 -9.95 9.82
CA GLN A 83 5.12 -10.74 10.93
C GLN A 83 4.71 -9.86 12.12
N ILE A 84 5.52 -8.85 12.47
CA ILE A 84 5.15 -7.88 13.52
C ILE A 84 3.87 -7.13 13.16
N LEU A 85 3.69 -6.79 11.88
CA LEU A 85 2.53 -6.06 11.37
C LEU A 85 1.31 -6.95 11.07
N GLN A 86 1.31 -8.23 11.46
CA GLN A 86 0.22 -9.16 11.14
C GLN A 86 -1.16 -8.72 11.65
N ASN A 87 -1.18 -7.99 12.77
CA ASN A 87 -2.39 -7.47 13.41
C ASN A 87 -2.54 -5.95 13.24
N PHE A 88 -1.74 -5.32 12.39
CA PHE A 88 -1.82 -3.89 12.16
C PHE A 88 -3.16 -3.54 11.49
N ASP A 89 -3.90 -2.58 12.06
CA ASP A 89 -5.08 -2.00 11.47
C ASP A 89 -4.93 -0.48 11.42
N ILE A 90 -4.91 0.09 10.20
CA ILE A 90 -4.76 1.55 10.03
C ILE A 90 -5.88 2.36 10.66
N ARG A 91 -7.05 1.76 10.91
CA ARG A 91 -8.18 2.45 11.58
C ARG A 91 -7.88 2.76 13.04
N ASP A 92 -7.02 1.96 13.68
CA ASP A 92 -6.76 2.03 15.11
C ASP A 92 -5.46 2.78 15.40
N ASN A 93 -5.57 3.90 16.12
CA ASN A 93 -4.40 4.65 16.58
C ASN A 93 -3.48 3.80 17.47
N ALA A 94 -4.02 2.82 18.20
CA ALA A 94 -3.23 1.90 19.01
C ALA A 94 -2.35 0.96 18.16
N SER A 95 -2.64 0.79 16.87
CA SER A 95 -1.76 0.04 15.95
C SER A 95 -0.43 0.75 15.68
N PHE A 96 -0.31 2.05 15.97
CA PHE A 96 0.93 2.83 15.76
C PHE A 96 1.89 2.76 16.96
N THR A 97 2.06 1.57 17.54
CA THR A 97 3.02 1.34 18.63
C THR A 97 4.47 1.62 18.19
N PRO A 98 5.41 1.86 19.12
CA PRO A 98 6.82 2.01 18.78
C PRO A 98 7.38 0.82 17.97
N GLN A 99 6.94 -0.40 18.28
CA GLN A 99 7.36 -1.62 17.57
C GLN A 99 6.86 -1.63 16.12
N ASN A 100 5.58 -1.32 15.90
CA ASN A 100 5.01 -1.27 14.55
C ASN A 100 5.61 -0.14 13.72
N CYS A 101 5.79 1.05 14.32
CA CYS A 101 6.47 2.17 13.67
C CYS A 101 7.91 1.83 13.28
N ASN A 102 8.67 1.15 14.16
CA ASN A 102 10.01 0.67 13.80
C ASN A 102 9.95 -0.34 12.63
N SER A 103 9.02 -1.30 12.65
CA SER A 103 8.84 -2.23 11.52
C SER A 103 8.55 -1.49 10.21
N LEU A 104 7.72 -0.45 10.22
CA LEU A 104 7.47 0.38 9.04
C LEU A 104 8.74 1.09 8.55
N VAL A 105 9.59 1.60 9.45
CA VAL A 105 10.90 2.17 9.10
C VAL A 105 11.80 1.12 8.43
N GLN A 106 11.84 -0.10 8.96
CA GLN A 106 12.64 -1.18 8.38
C GLN A 106 12.12 -1.60 7.01
N LEU A 107 10.81 -1.73 6.84
CA LEU A 107 10.19 -2.02 5.55
C LEU A 107 10.47 -0.92 4.51
N TRP A 108 10.48 0.35 4.91
CA TRP A 108 10.92 1.45 4.06
C TRP A 108 12.38 1.26 3.61
N GLY A 109 13.27 0.97 4.55
CA GLY A 109 14.70 0.75 4.31
C GLY A 109 14.99 -0.43 3.37
N ILE A 110 14.19 -1.49 3.44
CA ILE A 110 14.26 -2.64 2.53
C ILE A 110 13.71 -2.25 1.16
N PHE A 111 12.47 -1.75 1.10
CA PHE A 111 11.76 -1.58 -0.17
C PHE A 111 12.16 -0.34 -0.96
N GLN A 112 12.95 0.59 -0.41
CA GLN A 112 13.65 1.57 -1.26
C GLN A 112 14.56 0.87 -2.30
N ASN A 113 15.01 -0.35 -2.03
CA ASN A 113 15.78 -1.16 -2.97
C ASN A 113 14.91 -1.89 -4.00
N LEU A 114 13.59 -1.69 -4.04
CA LEU A 114 12.73 -2.30 -5.09
C LEU A 114 13.15 -1.90 -6.51
N SER A 115 13.80 -0.76 -6.68
CA SER A 115 14.44 -0.38 -7.93
C SER A 115 15.94 -0.23 -7.74
N TYR A 116 16.68 -0.39 -8.84
CA TYR A 116 18.14 -0.51 -8.81
C TYR A 116 18.86 0.34 -9.86
N HIS A 117 18.12 1.02 -10.73
CA HIS A 117 18.70 1.82 -11.80
C HIS A 117 17.73 2.90 -12.26
N GLY A 118 18.24 4.11 -12.47
CA GLY A 118 17.49 5.24 -13.02
C GLY A 118 18.02 6.58 -12.53
N ARG A 119 17.61 7.66 -13.21
CA ARG A 119 18.10 9.03 -12.93
C ARG A 119 17.52 9.64 -11.66
N THR A 120 16.41 9.09 -11.16
CA THR A 120 15.70 9.63 -9.99
C THR A 120 16.15 8.90 -8.74
N ARG A 121 16.44 9.63 -7.65
CA ARG A 121 16.79 9.05 -6.34
C ARG A 121 17.91 8.00 -6.41
N ASN A 122 18.90 8.18 -7.29
CA ASN A 122 20.00 7.23 -7.51
C ASN A 122 19.50 5.80 -7.80
N GLY A 123 18.39 5.68 -8.54
CA GLY A 123 17.79 4.40 -8.90
C GLY A 123 16.90 3.77 -7.82
N LEU A 124 16.78 4.37 -6.62
CA LEU A 124 15.96 3.84 -5.53
C LEU A 124 14.46 4.15 -5.69
N ALA A 125 13.63 3.30 -5.10
CA ALA A 125 12.19 3.43 -5.17
C ALA A 125 11.69 4.59 -4.31
N GLY A 126 10.65 5.27 -4.81
CA GLY A 126 9.93 6.30 -4.07
C GLY A 126 8.86 5.73 -3.13
N VAL A 127 8.20 6.63 -2.39
CA VAL A 127 7.05 6.27 -1.52
C VAL A 127 6.00 5.45 -2.26
N VAL A 128 5.74 5.74 -3.54
CA VAL A 128 4.75 5.02 -4.36
C VAL A 128 5.13 3.54 -4.48
N GLY A 129 6.40 3.25 -4.76
CA GLY A 129 6.89 1.88 -4.90
C GLY A 129 6.87 1.13 -3.57
N ILE A 130 7.36 1.80 -2.52
CA ILE A 130 7.43 1.25 -1.16
C ILE A 130 6.02 0.94 -0.64
N SER A 131 5.10 1.91 -0.67
CA SER A 131 3.74 1.74 -0.16
C SER A 131 2.94 0.69 -0.93
N LYS A 132 3.10 0.58 -2.27
CA LYS A 132 2.46 -0.49 -3.05
C LYS A 132 2.97 -1.89 -2.67
N ALA A 133 4.28 -2.04 -2.47
CA ALA A 133 4.85 -3.32 -2.07
C ALA A 133 4.39 -3.73 -0.66
N VAL A 134 4.40 -2.79 0.28
CA VAL A 134 3.93 -3.04 1.65
C VAL A 134 2.42 -3.32 1.67
N LEU A 135 1.62 -2.62 0.87
CA LEU A 135 0.18 -2.90 0.73
C LEU A 135 -0.06 -4.34 0.29
N LEU A 136 0.64 -4.82 -0.74
CA LEU A 136 0.52 -6.20 -1.21
C LEU A 136 1.02 -7.20 -0.15
N LEU A 137 2.21 -7.00 0.39
CA LEU A 137 2.84 -7.95 1.31
C LEU A 137 2.19 -8.01 2.70
N THR A 138 1.41 -7.00 3.05
CA THR A 138 0.56 -7.00 4.25
C THR A 138 -0.89 -7.36 3.93
N ASP A 139 -1.20 -7.82 2.71
CA ASP A 139 -2.54 -8.18 2.24
C ASP A 139 -3.59 -7.08 2.52
N GLY A 140 -3.17 -5.82 2.43
CA GLY A 140 -4.03 -4.66 2.54
C GLY A 140 -4.16 -4.06 3.93
N ARG A 141 -3.49 -4.61 4.94
CA ARG A 141 -3.50 -4.07 6.31
C ARG A 141 -2.85 -2.68 6.37
N VAL A 142 -1.66 -2.55 5.76
CA VAL A 142 -0.92 -1.29 5.70
C VAL A 142 -1.13 -0.66 4.32
N GLY A 143 -1.88 0.43 4.26
CA GLY A 143 -2.17 1.19 3.04
C GLY A 143 -2.47 2.65 3.37
N PRO A 144 -2.81 3.49 2.39
CA PRO A 144 -2.99 3.20 0.97
C PRO A 144 -1.66 3.17 0.18
N ALA A 145 -1.73 2.91 -1.12
CA ALA A 145 -0.64 3.25 -2.03
C ALA A 145 -0.59 4.77 -2.22
N PHE A 146 0.47 5.43 -1.74
CA PHE A 146 0.59 6.89 -1.76
C PHE A 146 1.01 7.45 -3.13
N ASP A 147 0.27 7.09 -4.18
CA ASP A 147 0.40 7.73 -5.49
C ASP A 147 -0.06 9.19 -5.47
N SER A 148 0.06 9.88 -6.60
CA SER A 148 -0.28 11.30 -6.69
C SER A 148 -1.76 11.59 -6.40
N LYS A 149 -2.67 10.66 -6.74
CA LYS A 149 -4.11 10.87 -6.55
C LYS A 149 -4.45 10.75 -5.06
N VAL A 150 -3.99 9.69 -4.41
CA VAL A 150 -4.17 9.48 -2.97
C VAL A 150 -3.55 10.62 -2.16
N ARG A 151 -2.32 11.03 -2.49
CA ARG A 151 -1.68 12.18 -1.82
C ARG A 151 -2.44 13.48 -2.05
N GLY A 152 -2.94 13.71 -3.26
CA GLY A 152 -3.77 14.87 -3.58
C GLY A 152 -5.05 14.90 -2.75
N HIS A 153 -5.74 13.77 -2.63
CA HIS A 153 -6.93 13.65 -1.78
C HIS A 153 -6.64 13.91 -0.31
N LEU A 154 -5.44 13.61 0.19
CA LEU A 154 -5.07 13.83 1.59
C LEU A 154 -4.37 15.18 1.84
N GLY A 155 -4.19 16.01 0.81
CA GLY A 155 -3.43 17.26 0.92
C GLY A 155 -1.95 17.04 1.27
N LEU A 156 -1.38 15.90 0.90
CA LEU A 156 -0.01 15.51 1.21
C LEU A 156 0.96 15.95 0.11
N GLY A 157 2.09 16.53 0.52
CA GLY A 157 3.20 16.84 -0.36
C GLY A 157 4.03 15.60 -0.74
N ASN A 158 5.29 15.83 -1.12
CA ASN A 158 6.23 14.73 -1.40
C ASN A 158 6.67 14.04 -0.10
N VAL A 159 6.52 12.72 -0.07
CA VAL A 159 6.95 11.86 1.03
C VAL A 159 8.31 11.26 0.67
N ALA A 160 9.35 11.70 1.37
CA ALA A 160 10.75 11.40 1.07
C ALA A 160 11.43 10.51 2.14
N SER A 161 10.83 10.33 3.31
CA SER A 161 11.38 9.52 4.40
C SER A 161 10.35 8.59 5.04
N ALA A 162 10.84 7.59 5.78
CA ALA A 162 9.99 6.68 6.54
C ALA A 162 9.10 7.41 7.55
N ASN A 163 9.63 8.39 8.28
CA ASN A 163 8.85 9.18 9.24
C ASN A 163 7.73 9.98 8.55
N GLN A 164 8.01 10.57 7.38
CA GLN A 164 6.97 11.25 6.61
C GLN A 164 5.90 10.28 6.10
N TRP A 165 6.28 9.05 5.75
CA TRP A 165 5.33 8.02 5.34
C TRP A 165 4.46 7.53 6.51
N ILE A 166 5.04 7.34 7.70
CA ILE A 166 4.29 7.03 8.91
C ILE A 166 3.31 8.16 9.24
N ASN A 167 3.73 9.42 9.17
CA ASN A 167 2.83 10.57 9.38
C ASN A 167 1.70 10.62 8.34
N ALA A 168 1.97 10.20 7.09
CA ALA A 168 0.95 10.08 6.05
C ALA A 168 -0.06 8.95 6.39
N LEU A 169 0.41 7.81 6.91
CA LEU A 169 -0.45 6.73 7.41
C LEU A 169 -1.32 7.21 8.60
N CYS A 170 -0.76 7.95 9.55
CA CYS A 170 -1.53 8.56 10.64
C CYS A 170 -2.56 9.58 10.14
N THR A 171 -2.29 10.25 9.02
CA THR A 171 -3.25 11.17 8.39
C THR A 171 -4.41 10.40 7.76
N ALA A 172 -4.12 9.31 7.04
CA ALA A 172 -5.15 8.40 6.54
C ALA A 172 -5.99 7.79 7.68
N SER A 173 -5.35 7.38 8.79
CA SER A 173 -6.03 6.87 9.99
C SER A 173 -7.05 7.87 10.55
N ARG A 174 -6.65 9.14 10.72
CA ARG A 174 -7.56 10.21 11.18
C ARG A 174 -8.70 10.50 10.20
N ASP A 175 -8.43 10.44 8.90
CA ASP A 175 -9.46 10.62 7.87
C ASP A 175 -10.50 9.48 7.89
N ILE A 176 -10.06 8.23 8.11
CA ILE A 176 -10.96 7.09 8.32
C ILE A 176 -11.79 7.27 9.59
N GLN A 177 -11.15 7.59 10.73
CA GLN A 177 -11.85 7.77 12.00
C GLN A 177 -12.91 8.88 11.92
N ALA A 178 -12.62 9.97 11.20
CA ALA A 178 -13.59 11.04 10.97
C ALA A 178 -14.78 10.56 10.13
N PHE A 179 -14.55 9.77 9.07
CA PHE A 179 -15.63 9.17 8.29
C PHE A 179 -16.51 8.24 9.13
N GLU A 180 -15.88 7.37 9.93
CA GLU A 180 -16.57 6.42 10.80
C GLU A 180 -17.43 7.14 11.86
N ALA A 181 -16.89 8.20 12.47
CA ALA A 181 -17.62 9.03 13.44
C ALA A 181 -18.81 9.76 12.79
N ASN A 182 -18.60 10.37 11.62
CA ASN A 182 -19.64 11.15 10.92
C ASN A 182 -20.80 10.28 10.43
N ASN A 183 -20.54 9.02 10.07
CA ASN A 183 -21.54 8.10 9.53
C ASN A 183 -22.03 7.06 10.56
N GLN A 184 -21.52 7.08 11.80
CA GLN A 184 -21.83 6.11 12.85
C GLN A 184 -21.70 4.65 12.39
N THR A 185 -20.64 4.36 11.63
CA THR A 185 -20.37 3.04 11.05
C THR A 185 -18.87 2.79 10.99
N THR A 186 -18.45 1.55 10.74
CA THR A 186 -17.05 1.24 10.45
C THR A 186 -16.79 1.23 8.95
N LEU A 187 -15.54 1.46 8.55
CA LEU A 187 -15.09 1.37 7.15
C LEU A 187 -15.45 -0.01 6.55
N GLN A 188 -15.33 -1.07 7.36
CA GLN A 188 -15.63 -2.47 7.04
C GLN A 188 -17.12 -2.74 6.87
N GLN A 189 -17.98 -1.99 7.54
CA GLN A 189 -19.44 -2.14 7.38
C GLN A 189 -19.96 -1.29 6.22
N ALA A 190 -19.29 -0.16 5.93
CA ALA A 190 -19.67 0.73 4.85
C ALA A 190 -19.27 0.22 3.46
N VAL A 191 -18.28 -0.67 3.36
CA VAL A 191 -17.77 -1.17 2.08
C VAL A 191 -18.84 -2.00 1.33
N PRO A 192 -18.93 -1.91 -0.01
CA PRO A 192 -19.83 -2.77 -0.79
C PRO A 192 -19.53 -4.26 -0.58
N GLN A 193 -20.60 -5.08 -0.61
CA GLN A 193 -20.54 -6.53 -0.35
C GLN A 193 -19.43 -7.29 -1.13
N PRO A 194 -19.18 -7.03 -2.43
CA PRO A 194 -18.10 -7.71 -3.16
C PRO A 194 -16.69 -7.51 -2.57
N PHE A 195 -16.52 -6.49 -1.73
CA PHE A 195 -15.24 -6.08 -1.15
C PHE A 195 -15.21 -6.21 0.38
N ALA A 196 -16.24 -6.80 1.01
CA ALA A 196 -16.36 -6.93 2.46
C ALA A 196 -15.21 -7.73 3.13
N GLY A 197 -14.54 -8.60 2.37
CA GLY A 197 -13.39 -9.36 2.86
C GLY A 197 -12.04 -8.60 2.81
N LEU A 198 -12.02 -7.36 2.34
CA LEU A 198 -10.77 -6.59 2.21
C LEU A 198 -10.35 -5.96 3.54
N GLN A 199 -9.04 -5.79 3.70
CA GLN A 199 -8.45 -5.11 4.85
C GLN A 199 -8.57 -3.58 4.72
N SER A 200 -8.61 -2.88 5.86
CA SER A 200 -8.87 -1.43 5.95
C SER A 200 -8.00 -0.59 5.01
N GLY A 201 -6.70 -0.88 4.97
CA GLY A 201 -5.75 -0.13 4.14
C GLY A 201 -6.04 -0.28 2.65
N ARG A 202 -6.52 -1.45 2.21
CA ARG A 202 -6.95 -1.67 0.82
C ARG A 202 -8.32 -1.04 0.53
N ILE A 203 -9.27 -1.12 1.45
CA ILE A 203 -10.57 -0.45 1.30
C ILE A 203 -10.34 1.06 1.11
N TYR A 204 -9.51 1.65 1.95
CA TYR A 204 -9.16 3.06 1.89
C TYR A 204 -8.41 3.44 0.60
N ASP A 205 -7.47 2.58 0.17
CA ASP A 205 -6.78 2.70 -1.12
C ASP A 205 -7.76 2.73 -2.29
N MET A 206 -8.79 1.89 -2.28
CA MET A 206 -9.82 1.89 -3.33
C MET A 206 -10.68 3.14 -3.32
N ALA A 207 -11.03 3.65 -2.13
CA ALA A 207 -11.86 4.85 -2.00
C ALA A 207 -11.16 6.14 -2.49
N LEU A 208 -9.82 6.18 -2.47
CA LEU A 208 -9.02 7.34 -2.93
C LEU A 208 -8.29 7.11 -4.26
N GLY A 209 -8.17 5.85 -4.67
CA GLY A 209 -7.37 5.44 -5.81
C GLY A 209 -8.02 5.76 -7.16
N PRO A 210 -7.38 5.36 -8.28
CA PRO A 210 -7.89 5.65 -9.62
C PRO A 210 -9.30 5.07 -9.81
N GLY A 211 -10.18 5.91 -10.33
CA GLY A 211 -11.52 5.52 -10.75
C GLY A 211 -11.58 5.46 -12.27
N GLY A 212 -12.36 4.52 -12.80
CA GLY A 212 -12.77 4.45 -14.21
C GLY A 212 -14.01 5.28 -14.49
#